data_AF-A0A803TE30-F1
#
_entry.id   AF-A0A803TE30-F1
#
_cell.length_a   1.000
_cell.length_b   1.000
_cell.length_c   1.000
_cell.angle_alpha   90.00
_cell.angle_beta   90.00
_cell.angle_gamma   90.00
#
_symmetry.space_group_name_H-M   'P 1'
#
loop_
_entity.id
_entity.type
_entity.pdbx_description
1 polymer ?
#
loop_
_entity_poly.entity_id
_entity_poly.type
_entity_poly.pdbx_seq_one_letter_code
_entity_poly.pdbx_strand_id
1 'polypeptide(L)'
;MWWGCRKIRKFWRDIKREMEKILQIQFTIKPEYFLLGMVDFQMDPNTERLFIYMVTAARICVAKIWKLQEIPTTEKWLLKLVDIKNMDLLTQKISLSISPRQRTDWNKLRQYLLRSTAPSATVFPEDPVELGEPNVLICFVDQLFPPVLNVTWLKNGQAVSEGVKETGFLPNEDNTFSKFSYLTFVPEDGDFYTCRVEHWGLEGPLTTVWGKQQMLLCLGNSILVVIFRRPQGPYGPTPQFRATH
;
A
#
# COMPACT_ATOMS: atom_id res chain seq x y z
N MET A 1 -7.45 0.67 -31.35
CA MET A 1 -6.79 1.84 -30.74
C MET A 1 -6.80 1.68 -29.22
N TRP A 2 -5.66 1.41 -28.59
CA TRP A 2 -5.52 1.14 -27.15
C TRP A 2 -6.16 2.20 -26.23
N TRP A 3 -6.06 3.49 -26.58
CA TRP A 3 -6.69 4.61 -25.86
C TRP A 3 -8.22 4.48 -25.68
N GLY A 4 -8.92 3.81 -26.61
CA GLY A 4 -10.36 3.62 -26.55
C GLY A 4 -10.83 2.53 -25.58
N CYS A 5 -9.92 1.73 -25.01
CA CYS A 5 -10.27 0.64 -24.10
C CYS A 5 -10.79 1.18 -22.75
N ARG A 6 -11.97 0.72 -22.29
CA ARG A 6 -12.59 1.19 -21.04
C ARG A 6 -11.69 0.97 -19.82
N LYS A 7 -11.00 -0.17 -19.80
CA LYS A 7 -10.06 -0.59 -18.74
C LYS A 7 -8.88 0.38 -18.62
N ILE A 8 -8.16 0.64 -19.71
CA ILE A 8 -7.02 1.57 -19.70
C ILE A 8 -7.46 3.02 -19.47
N ARG A 9 -8.66 3.40 -19.94
CA ARG A 9 -9.22 4.73 -19.69
C ARG A 9 -9.49 4.97 -18.21
N LYS A 10 -9.85 3.93 -17.44
CA LYS A 10 -9.94 4.02 -15.97
C LYS A 10 -8.57 4.37 -15.38
N PHE A 11 -7.53 3.60 -15.74
CA PHE A 11 -6.16 3.86 -15.30
C PHE A 11 -5.72 5.31 -15.59
N TRP A 12 -5.88 5.81 -16.81
CA TRP A 12 -5.48 7.18 -17.14
C TRP A 12 -6.25 8.25 -16.36
N ARG A 13 -7.53 8.00 -16.01
CA ARG A 13 -8.30 8.91 -15.13
C ARG A 13 -7.77 8.90 -13.70
N ASP A 14 -7.40 7.74 -13.19
CA ASP A 14 -6.85 7.61 -11.84
C ASP A 14 -5.47 8.30 -11.78
N ILE A 15 -4.60 8.08 -12.78
CA ILE A 15 -3.31 8.77 -12.90
C ILE A 15 -3.49 10.29 -13.01
N LYS A 16 -4.42 10.76 -13.86
CA LYS A 16 -4.72 12.19 -13.98
C LYS A 16 -5.06 12.79 -12.60
N ARG A 17 -5.95 12.15 -11.85
CA ARG A 17 -6.39 12.64 -10.53
C ARG A 17 -5.21 12.80 -9.58
N GLU A 18 -4.29 11.83 -9.55
CA GLU A 18 -3.10 11.92 -8.71
C GLU A 18 -2.10 12.96 -9.21
N MET A 19 -1.92 13.09 -10.53
CA MET A 19 -1.10 14.15 -11.12
C MET A 19 -1.62 15.54 -10.76
N GLU A 20 -2.93 15.77 -10.82
CA GLU A 20 -3.54 17.05 -10.43
C GLU A 20 -3.29 17.38 -8.95
N LYS A 21 -3.40 16.38 -8.06
CA LYS A 21 -3.08 16.54 -6.64
C LYS A 21 -1.61 16.89 -6.40
N ILE A 22 -0.67 16.23 -7.12
CA ILE A 22 0.77 16.48 -6.96
C ILE A 22 1.17 17.83 -7.56
N LEU A 23 0.75 18.10 -8.78
CA LEU A 23 1.16 19.29 -9.53
C LEU A 23 0.43 20.55 -9.10
N GLN A 24 -0.72 20.40 -8.41
CA GLN A 24 -1.63 21.47 -7.99
C GLN A 24 -2.19 22.25 -9.19
N ILE A 25 -2.51 21.53 -10.26
CA ILE A 25 -3.10 22.07 -11.50
C ILE A 25 -4.30 21.23 -11.89
N GLN A 26 -5.17 21.78 -12.74
CA GLN A 26 -6.23 21.02 -13.40
C GLN A 26 -5.98 21.00 -14.90
N PHE A 27 -6.21 19.84 -15.54
CA PHE A 27 -6.06 19.71 -16.98
C PHE A 27 -7.07 18.70 -17.53
N THR A 28 -7.21 18.64 -18.85
CA THR A 28 -8.11 17.68 -19.51
C THR A 28 -7.38 16.39 -19.87
N ILE A 29 -8.11 15.28 -20.00
CA ILE A 29 -7.50 14.03 -20.45
C ILE A 29 -7.39 14.05 -21.99
N LYS A 30 -6.19 14.26 -22.50
CA LYS A 30 -5.90 14.23 -23.93
C LYS A 30 -4.85 13.16 -24.25
N PRO A 31 -5.01 12.36 -25.32
CA PRO A 31 -4.01 11.36 -25.70
C PRO A 31 -2.65 12.00 -26.00
N GLU A 32 -2.62 13.22 -26.53
CA GLU A 32 -1.38 13.98 -26.81
C GLU A 32 -0.57 14.19 -25.52
N TYR A 33 -1.24 14.48 -24.40
CA TYR A 33 -0.60 14.68 -23.11
C TYR A 33 -0.01 13.39 -22.56
N PHE A 34 -0.78 12.30 -22.55
CA PHE A 34 -0.42 11.06 -21.86
C PHE A 34 0.41 10.10 -22.72
N LEU A 35 0.28 10.18 -24.05
CA LEU A 35 1.01 9.31 -24.97
C LEU A 35 2.28 9.99 -25.47
N LEU A 36 2.19 11.27 -25.81
CA LEU A 36 3.26 12.01 -26.48
C LEU A 36 3.95 13.04 -25.56
N GLY A 37 3.34 13.43 -24.43
CA GLY A 37 3.89 14.46 -23.55
C GLY A 37 3.79 15.87 -24.12
N MET A 38 2.94 16.08 -25.13
CA MET A 38 2.79 17.38 -25.80
C MET A 38 1.72 18.20 -25.10
N VAL A 39 2.13 19.13 -24.26
CA VAL A 39 1.22 19.97 -23.48
C VAL A 39 0.94 21.28 -24.24
N ASP A 40 -0.32 21.70 -24.29
CA ASP A 40 -0.77 22.93 -24.99
C ASP A 40 -1.09 24.09 -24.03
N PHE A 41 -0.89 23.89 -22.72
CA PHE A 41 -1.06 24.90 -21.69
C PHE A 41 0.27 25.34 -21.09
N GLN A 42 0.34 26.58 -20.64
CA GLN A 42 1.56 27.14 -20.05
C GLN A 42 1.83 26.52 -18.68
N MET A 43 3.05 26.01 -18.50
CA MET A 43 3.57 25.49 -17.25
C MET A 43 4.93 26.14 -16.98
N ASP A 44 5.31 26.29 -15.71
CA ASP A 44 6.71 26.59 -15.43
C ASP A 44 7.60 25.39 -15.81
N PRO A 45 8.87 25.62 -16.19
CA PRO A 45 9.76 24.55 -16.68
C PRO A 45 9.95 23.38 -15.71
N ASN A 46 9.80 23.60 -14.40
CA ASN A 46 9.93 22.52 -13.43
C ASN A 46 8.65 21.67 -13.38
N THR A 47 7.48 22.30 -13.33
CA THR A 47 6.20 21.58 -13.36
C THR A 47 6.02 20.80 -14.67
N GLU A 48 6.47 21.34 -15.81
CA GLU A 48 6.47 20.61 -17.09
C GLU A 48 7.36 19.36 -17.02
N ARG A 49 8.58 19.48 -16.47
CA ARG A 49 9.48 18.33 -16.30
C ARG A 49 8.90 17.26 -15.37
N LEU A 50 8.28 17.68 -14.26
CA LEU A 50 7.57 16.77 -13.35
C LEU A 50 6.40 16.06 -14.06
N PHE A 51 5.62 16.80 -14.86
CA PHE A 51 4.54 16.23 -15.66
C PHE A 51 5.05 15.16 -16.63
N ILE A 52 6.14 15.44 -17.35
CA ILE A 52 6.77 14.50 -18.27
C ILE A 52 7.25 13.24 -17.53
N TYR A 53 7.86 13.38 -16.34
CA TYR A 53 8.25 12.22 -15.52
C TYR A 53 7.05 11.39 -15.06
N MET A 54 5.95 12.02 -14.64
CA MET A 54 4.72 11.33 -14.25
C MET A 54 4.10 10.55 -15.40
N VAL A 55 3.98 11.16 -16.58
CA VAL A 55 3.47 10.50 -17.79
C VAL A 55 4.41 9.37 -18.24
N THR A 56 5.72 9.58 -18.13
CA THR A 56 6.73 8.55 -18.46
C THR A 56 6.63 7.35 -17.53
N ALA A 57 6.46 7.57 -16.23
CA ALA A 57 6.20 6.49 -15.28
C ALA A 57 4.98 5.66 -15.70
N ALA A 58 3.87 6.34 -16.04
CA ALA A 58 2.63 5.68 -16.45
C ALA A 58 2.80 4.87 -17.73
N ARG A 59 3.47 5.43 -18.75
CA ARG A 59 3.79 4.73 -20.00
C ARG A 59 4.64 3.48 -19.74
N ILE A 60 5.64 3.56 -18.86
CA ILE A 60 6.47 2.40 -18.50
C ILE A 60 5.62 1.32 -17.81
N CYS A 61 4.73 1.69 -16.89
CA CYS A 61 3.84 0.74 -16.24
C CYS A 61 2.94 0.00 -17.25
N VAL A 62 2.33 0.73 -18.19
CA VAL A 62 1.50 0.13 -19.26
C VAL A 62 2.35 -0.76 -20.17
N ALA A 63 3.52 -0.28 -20.60
CA ALA A 63 4.42 -1.01 -21.47
C ALA A 63 5.00 -2.28 -20.82
N LYS A 64 5.09 -2.37 -19.49
CA LYS A 64 5.55 -3.59 -18.81
C LYS A 64 4.55 -4.73 -18.88
N ILE A 65 3.25 -4.43 -18.87
CA ILE A 65 2.19 -5.44 -18.79
C ILE A 65 1.34 -5.53 -20.07
N TRP A 66 1.78 -4.90 -21.16
CA TRP A 66 1.03 -4.81 -22.42
C TRP A 66 0.65 -6.17 -23.04
N LYS A 67 1.36 -7.25 -22.69
CA LYS A 67 1.06 -8.63 -23.11
C LYS A 67 0.12 -9.38 -22.16
N LEU A 68 -0.14 -8.84 -20.97
CA LEU A 68 -1.00 -9.41 -19.95
C LEU A 68 -2.41 -8.80 -20.06
N GLN A 69 -3.45 -9.52 -19.61
CA GLN A 69 -4.82 -8.99 -19.55
C GLN A 69 -5.06 -8.06 -18.34
N GLU A 70 -3.98 -7.62 -17.69
CA GLU A 70 -3.97 -6.80 -16.49
C GLU A 70 -3.79 -5.31 -16.82
N ILE A 71 -4.14 -4.44 -15.86
CA ILE A 71 -3.99 -2.98 -15.97
C ILE A 71 -3.09 -2.54 -14.83
N PRO A 72 -2.15 -1.59 -15.03
CA PRO A 72 -1.31 -1.16 -13.93
C PRO A 72 -2.15 -0.43 -12.88
N THR A 73 -1.76 -0.52 -11.62
CA THR A 73 -2.41 0.21 -10.52
C THR A 73 -1.74 1.55 -10.28
N THR A 74 -2.44 2.47 -9.63
CA THR A 74 -1.89 3.75 -9.16
C THR A 74 -0.68 3.54 -8.25
N GLU A 75 -0.69 2.48 -7.44
CA GLU A 75 0.46 2.03 -6.64
C GLU A 75 1.70 1.76 -7.50
N LYS A 76 1.57 0.92 -8.53
CA LYS A 76 2.70 0.59 -9.42
C LYS A 76 3.23 1.84 -10.13
N TRP A 77 2.35 2.77 -10.47
CA TRP A 77 2.75 4.06 -11.03
C TRP A 77 3.50 4.93 -10.02
N LEU A 78 3.00 5.06 -8.79
CA LEU A 78 3.63 5.90 -7.77
C LEU A 78 5.00 5.34 -7.35
N LEU A 79 5.12 4.02 -7.20
CA LEU A 79 6.40 3.33 -7.01
C LEU A 79 7.36 3.65 -8.16
N LYS A 80 6.89 3.55 -9.41
CA LYS A 80 7.73 3.85 -10.57
C LYS A 80 8.15 5.32 -10.63
N LEU A 81 7.28 6.24 -10.22
CA LEU A 81 7.59 7.66 -10.14
C LEU A 81 8.65 7.94 -9.08
N VAL A 82 8.58 7.27 -7.92
CA VAL A 82 9.60 7.34 -6.86
C VAL A 82 10.94 6.78 -7.35
N ASP A 83 10.94 5.67 -8.11
CA ASP A 83 12.17 5.16 -8.75
C ASP A 83 12.79 6.20 -9.69
N ILE A 84 11.98 6.84 -10.54
CA ILE A 84 12.44 7.88 -11.46
C ILE A 84 13.03 9.06 -10.68
N LYS A 85 12.36 9.52 -9.62
CA LYS A 85 12.89 10.55 -8.71
C LYS A 85 14.25 10.15 -8.15
N ASN A 86 14.38 8.93 -7.64
CA ASN A 86 15.62 8.46 -7.03
C ASN A 86 16.76 8.41 -8.07
N MET A 87 16.47 7.94 -9.30
CA MET A 87 17.44 7.94 -10.40
C MET A 87 17.81 9.36 -10.88
N ASP A 88 16.84 10.27 -10.94
CA ASP A 88 17.07 11.68 -11.31
C ASP A 88 17.95 12.37 -10.25
N LEU A 89 17.68 12.17 -8.95
CA LEU A 89 18.51 12.71 -7.86
C LEU A 89 19.95 12.18 -7.90
N LEU A 90 20.16 10.90 -8.24
CA LEU A 90 21.50 10.35 -8.46
C LEU A 90 22.17 11.00 -9.68
N THR A 91 21.44 11.14 -10.78
CA THR A 91 21.93 11.78 -12.01
C THR A 91 22.32 13.24 -11.76
N GLN A 92 21.54 13.98 -10.97
CA GLN A 92 21.84 15.35 -10.57
C GLN A 92 23.15 15.44 -9.79
N LYS A 93 23.37 14.55 -8.81
CA LYS A 93 24.62 14.49 -8.04
C LYS A 93 25.84 14.25 -8.95
N ILE A 94 25.70 13.40 -9.97
CA ILE A 94 26.77 13.15 -10.95
C ILE A 94 26.96 14.34 -11.89
N SER A 95 25.88 14.99 -12.36
CA SER A 95 25.99 16.10 -13.31
C SER A 95 26.73 17.32 -12.76
N LEU A 96 26.77 17.51 -11.44
CA LEU A 96 27.56 18.55 -10.78
C LEU A 96 29.06 18.48 -11.10
N SER A 97 29.57 17.31 -11.53
CA SER A 97 30.97 17.16 -11.92
C SER A 97 31.24 17.32 -13.43
N ILE A 98 30.20 17.47 -14.28
CA ILE A 98 30.34 17.38 -15.75
C ILE A 98 29.68 18.55 -16.49
N SER A 99 28.46 18.97 -16.10
CA SER A 99 27.77 20.17 -16.61
C SER A 99 26.50 20.46 -15.79
N PRO A 100 26.21 21.72 -15.43
CA PRO A 100 25.02 22.04 -14.64
C PRO A 100 23.75 21.90 -15.50
N ARG A 101 23.13 20.72 -15.50
CA ARG A 101 21.74 20.57 -15.95
C ARG A 101 20.82 21.29 -14.98
N GLN A 102 19.77 21.92 -15.51
CA GLN A 102 18.74 22.53 -14.69
C GLN A 102 18.13 21.47 -13.76
N ARG A 103 18.20 21.71 -12.46
CA ARG A 103 17.82 20.74 -11.42
C ARG A 103 16.30 20.55 -11.42
N THR A 104 15.82 19.31 -11.47
CA THR A 104 14.41 19.02 -11.20
C THR A 104 14.14 19.24 -9.72
N ASP A 105 13.24 20.16 -9.40
CA ASP A 105 12.70 20.32 -8.07
C ASP A 105 11.52 19.35 -7.85
N TRP A 106 11.75 18.37 -6.97
CA TRP A 106 10.79 17.34 -6.58
C TRP A 106 9.92 17.71 -5.36
N ASN A 107 9.97 18.97 -4.91
CA ASN A 107 9.24 19.43 -3.72
C ASN A 107 7.73 19.16 -3.79
N LYS A 108 7.09 19.34 -4.94
CA LYS A 108 5.67 19.04 -5.13
C LYS A 108 5.33 17.57 -4.83
N LEU A 109 6.12 16.64 -5.38
CA LEU A 109 5.97 15.21 -5.07
C LEU A 109 6.29 14.91 -3.61
N ARG A 110 7.34 15.53 -3.05
CA ARG A 110 7.71 15.35 -1.64
C ARG A 110 6.58 15.80 -0.71
N GLN A 111 6.00 16.97 -0.95
CA GLN A 111 4.87 17.50 -0.16
C GLN A 111 3.65 16.58 -0.24
N TYR A 112 3.35 16.06 -1.43
CA TYR A 112 2.29 15.07 -1.59
C TYR A 112 2.57 13.81 -0.75
N LEU A 113 3.80 13.28 -0.78
CA LEU A 113 4.17 12.08 -0.02
C LEU A 113 4.26 12.30 1.50
N LEU A 114 4.58 13.52 1.95
CA LEU A 114 4.64 13.88 3.38
C LEU A 114 3.29 13.84 4.07
N ARG A 115 2.19 13.85 3.32
CA ARG A 115 0.83 13.67 3.87
C ARG A 115 0.54 12.21 4.21
N SER A 116 1.56 11.36 4.29
CA SER A 116 1.39 9.94 4.56
C SER A 116 0.70 9.72 5.91
N THR A 117 -0.35 8.93 5.91
CA THR A 117 -1.08 8.56 7.12
C THR A 117 -0.61 7.18 7.57
N ALA A 118 -0.46 6.99 8.88
CA ALA A 118 -0.23 5.67 9.46
C ALA A 118 -1.52 4.85 9.34
N PRO A 119 -1.56 3.77 8.54
CA PRO A 119 -2.76 2.96 8.43
C PRO A 119 -3.06 2.22 9.74
N SER A 120 -4.32 1.88 9.94
CA SER A 120 -4.74 0.93 10.97
C SER A 120 -5.09 -0.42 10.34
N ALA A 121 -4.99 -1.51 11.09
CA ALA A 121 -5.27 -2.86 10.60
C ALA A 121 -6.07 -3.67 11.62
N THR A 122 -7.19 -4.24 11.19
CA THR A 122 -8.03 -5.12 12.00
C THR A 122 -8.12 -6.50 11.37
N VAL A 123 -8.02 -7.56 12.17
CA VAL A 123 -8.12 -8.95 11.70
C VAL A 123 -9.33 -9.64 12.32
N PHE A 124 -10.17 -10.24 11.47
CA PHE A 124 -11.38 -10.96 11.88
C PHE A 124 -11.68 -12.12 10.91
N PRO A 125 -12.35 -13.19 11.37
CA PRO A 125 -12.78 -14.27 10.49
C PRO A 125 -14.02 -13.88 9.70
N GLU A 126 -14.21 -14.50 8.54
CA GLU A 126 -15.42 -14.33 7.72
C GLU A 126 -16.64 -14.96 8.41
N ASP A 127 -16.49 -16.19 8.90
CA ASP A 127 -17.53 -16.94 9.60
C ASP A 127 -17.14 -17.28 11.04
N PRO A 128 -18.09 -17.64 11.93
CA PRO A 128 -17.78 -18.22 13.23
C PRO A 128 -16.79 -19.39 13.12
N VAL A 129 -15.80 -19.42 14.01
CA VAL A 129 -14.68 -20.36 13.89
C VAL A 129 -14.95 -21.67 14.62
N GLU A 130 -15.01 -22.75 13.85
CA GLU A 130 -15.06 -24.14 14.30
C GLU A 130 -13.73 -24.85 14.01
N LEU A 131 -13.23 -25.67 14.94
CA LEU A 131 -11.94 -26.34 14.77
C LEU A 131 -12.04 -27.42 13.69
N GLY A 132 -11.05 -27.47 12.79
CA GLY A 132 -11.02 -28.44 11.68
C GLY A 132 -11.89 -28.07 10.47
N GLU A 133 -12.76 -27.05 10.58
CA GLU A 133 -13.61 -26.59 9.48
C GLU A 133 -12.95 -25.42 8.71
N PRO A 134 -12.89 -25.44 7.37
CA PRO A 134 -12.30 -24.35 6.58
C PRO A 134 -12.97 -23.00 6.81
N ASN A 135 -12.18 -21.92 6.87
CA ASN A 135 -12.66 -20.55 7.04
C ASN A 135 -11.68 -19.56 6.37
N VAL A 136 -11.97 -18.26 6.42
CA VAL A 136 -11.16 -17.17 5.87
C VAL A 136 -10.88 -16.13 6.95
N LEU A 137 -9.60 -15.75 7.11
CA LEU A 137 -9.22 -14.56 7.87
C LEU A 137 -9.16 -13.35 6.95
N ILE A 138 -9.71 -12.24 7.44
CA ILE A 138 -9.77 -10.97 6.74
C ILE A 138 -8.89 -9.98 7.51
N CYS A 139 -7.90 -9.40 6.85
CA CYS A 139 -7.16 -8.24 7.33
C CYS A 139 -7.68 -7.00 6.60
N PHE A 140 -8.41 -6.16 7.33
CA PHE A 140 -8.90 -4.87 6.85
C PHE A 140 -7.90 -3.78 7.24
N VAL A 141 -7.28 -3.16 6.23
CA VAL A 141 -6.35 -2.05 6.39
C VAL A 141 -7.06 -0.75 5.98
N ASP A 142 -7.04 0.25 6.85
CA ASP A 142 -7.79 1.50 6.65
C ASP A 142 -6.96 2.75 6.95
N GLN A 143 -7.44 3.91 6.50
CA GLN A 143 -6.79 5.22 6.61
C GLN A 143 -5.39 5.24 5.98
N LEU A 144 -5.23 4.57 4.83
CA LEU A 144 -3.97 4.45 4.12
C LEU A 144 -3.74 5.61 3.15
N PHE A 145 -2.62 6.30 3.26
CA PHE A 145 -2.15 7.21 2.22
C PHE A 145 -0.63 7.36 2.27
N PRO A 146 0.10 7.36 1.14
CA PRO A 146 -0.37 7.08 -0.22
C PRO A 146 -0.79 5.60 -0.40
N PRO A 147 -1.45 5.23 -1.51
CA PRO A 147 -1.88 3.85 -1.79
C PRO A 147 -0.70 2.97 -2.21
N VAL A 148 0.26 2.76 -1.32
CA VAL A 148 1.43 1.90 -1.49
C VAL A 148 1.65 1.13 -0.20
N LEU A 149 1.49 -0.19 -0.23
CA LEU A 149 1.39 -1.01 0.98
C LEU A 149 1.86 -2.44 0.68
N ASN A 150 2.60 -3.05 1.60
CA ASN A 150 2.88 -4.47 1.58
C ASN A 150 2.15 -5.16 2.75
N VAL A 151 1.36 -6.20 2.45
CA VAL A 151 0.66 -7.02 3.45
C VAL A 151 1.24 -8.42 3.40
N THR A 152 1.59 -8.95 4.57
CA THR A 152 2.11 -10.32 4.71
C THR A 152 1.37 -11.04 5.81
N TRP A 153 1.00 -12.30 5.57
CA TRP A 153 0.41 -13.17 6.57
C TRP A 153 1.48 -14.05 7.21
N LEU A 154 1.36 -14.28 8.52
CA LEU A 154 2.18 -15.25 9.24
C LEU A 154 1.26 -16.22 9.98
N LYS A 155 1.55 -17.53 9.90
CA LYS A 155 0.98 -18.56 10.76
C LYS A 155 2.06 -19.00 11.73
N ASN A 156 1.82 -18.89 13.04
CA ASN A 156 2.77 -19.26 14.09
C ASN A 156 4.17 -18.62 13.91
N GLY A 157 4.20 -17.37 13.42
CA GLY A 157 5.43 -16.62 13.15
C GLY A 157 6.12 -16.94 11.82
N GLN A 158 5.63 -17.90 11.02
CA GLN A 158 6.17 -18.23 9.70
C GLN A 158 5.31 -17.61 8.60
N ALA A 159 5.96 -17.00 7.60
CA ALA A 159 5.26 -16.38 6.48
C ALA A 159 4.46 -17.40 5.66
N VAL A 160 3.20 -17.08 5.37
CA VAL A 160 2.31 -17.90 4.53
C VAL A 160 1.83 -17.08 3.34
N SER A 161 1.78 -17.72 2.17
CA SER A 161 1.31 -17.11 0.92
C SER A 161 0.25 -17.94 0.20
N GLU A 162 0.16 -19.23 0.50
CA GLU A 162 -0.91 -20.10 0.00
C GLU A 162 -2.26 -19.62 0.56
N GLY A 163 -3.27 -19.55 -0.31
CA GLY A 163 -4.60 -19.09 0.08
C GLY A 163 -4.73 -17.57 0.26
N VAL A 164 -3.65 -16.80 0.07
CA VAL A 164 -3.68 -15.34 0.21
C VAL A 164 -4.27 -14.67 -1.03
N LYS A 165 -5.22 -13.75 -0.82
CA LYS A 165 -5.80 -12.89 -1.87
C LYS A 165 -5.89 -11.45 -1.38
N GLU A 166 -5.83 -10.48 -2.29
CA GLU A 166 -5.92 -9.06 -1.95
C GLU A 166 -6.83 -8.29 -2.91
N THR A 167 -7.47 -7.24 -2.42
CA THR A 167 -8.18 -6.28 -3.26
C THR A 167 -7.23 -5.22 -3.84
N GLY A 168 -7.69 -4.48 -4.85
CA GLY A 168 -7.12 -3.17 -5.13
C GLY A 168 -7.38 -2.17 -3.99
N PHE A 169 -6.76 -1.00 -4.06
CA PHE A 169 -7.08 0.10 -3.14
C PHE A 169 -8.48 0.65 -3.39
N LEU A 170 -9.25 0.76 -2.32
CA LEU A 170 -10.59 1.32 -2.31
C LEU A 170 -10.50 2.77 -1.83
N PRO A 171 -10.94 3.76 -2.62
CA PRO A 171 -10.88 5.16 -2.21
C PRO A 171 -11.94 5.47 -1.16
N ASN A 172 -11.55 6.21 -0.12
CA ASN A 172 -12.43 6.73 0.92
C ASN A 172 -12.85 8.17 0.62
N GLU A 173 -13.90 8.65 1.29
CA GLU A 173 -14.40 10.03 1.14
C GLU A 173 -13.40 11.09 1.64
N ASP A 174 -12.58 10.73 2.64
CA ASP A 174 -11.58 11.58 3.28
C ASP A 174 -10.25 11.66 2.49
N ASN A 175 -10.21 11.12 1.27
CA ASN A 175 -9.02 10.98 0.41
C ASN A 175 -7.95 9.99 0.91
N THR A 176 -8.26 9.16 1.90
CA THR A 176 -7.46 7.97 2.21
C THR A 176 -7.92 6.77 1.37
N PHE A 177 -7.29 5.63 1.58
CA PHE A 177 -7.64 4.37 0.95
C PHE A 177 -7.80 3.26 1.98
N SER A 178 -8.60 2.26 1.64
CA SER A 178 -8.65 0.99 2.37
C SER A 178 -8.25 -0.16 1.45
N LYS A 179 -7.84 -1.28 2.05
CA LYS A 179 -7.49 -2.52 1.34
C LYS A 179 -7.82 -3.73 2.20
N PHE A 180 -8.29 -4.79 1.55
CA PHE A 180 -8.52 -6.08 2.19
C PHE A 180 -7.46 -7.09 1.72
N SER A 181 -6.97 -7.86 2.68
CA SER A 181 -6.21 -9.10 2.42
C SER A 181 -6.95 -10.27 3.08
N TYR A 182 -7.02 -11.39 2.40
CA TYR A 182 -7.74 -12.59 2.79
C TYR A 182 -6.75 -13.74 2.90
N LEU A 183 -6.94 -14.62 3.89
CA LEU A 183 -6.19 -15.87 4.05
C LEU A 183 -7.16 -17.01 4.33
N THR A 184 -7.26 -17.96 3.41
CA THR A 184 -7.98 -19.22 3.67
C THR A 184 -7.18 -20.06 4.67
N PHE A 185 -7.83 -20.59 5.70
CA PHE A 185 -7.18 -21.39 6.73
C PHE A 185 -8.12 -22.47 7.29
N VAL A 186 -7.53 -23.49 7.92
CA VAL A 186 -8.26 -24.47 8.74
C VAL A 186 -7.81 -24.22 10.19
N PRO A 187 -8.73 -23.82 11.10
CA PRO A 187 -8.39 -23.48 12.48
C PRO A 187 -7.98 -24.74 13.28
N GLU A 188 -6.77 -24.71 13.85
CA GLU A 188 -6.29 -25.70 14.82
C GLU A 188 -6.15 -25.06 16.21
N ASP A 189 -6.28 -25.86 17.28
CA ASP A 189 -6.08 -25.31 18.63
C ASP A 189 -4.60 -24.93 18.83
N GLY A 190 -4.37 -23.74 19.39
CA GLY A 190 -3.04 -23.19 19.62
C GLY A 190 -2.47 -22.36 18.45
N ASP A 191 -3.08 -22.41 17.27
CA ASP A 191 -2.66 -21.56 16.16
C ASP A 191 -2.91 -20.07 16.43
N PHE A 192 -1.97 -19.25 15.97
CA PHE A 192 -2.16 -17.81 15.84
C PHE A 192 -1.70 -17.33 14.46
N TYR A 193 -2.40 -16.31 13.98
CA TYR A 193 -2.19 -15.70 12.69
C TYR A 193 -1.86 -14.23 12.87
N THR A 194 -0.94 -13.70 12.07
CA THR A 194 -0.55 -12.30 12.13
C THR A 194 -0.72 -11.69 10.74
N CYS A 195 -1.47 -10.60 10.64
CA CYS A 195 -1.40 -9.70 9.50
C CYS A 195 -0.31 -8.66 9.79
N ARG A 196 0.72 -8.62 8.94
CA ARG A 196 1.84 -7.68 9.02
C ARG A 196 1.78 -6.70 7.85
N VAL A 197 1.68 -5.43 8.18
CA VAL A 197 1.45 -4.30 7.27
C VAL A 197 2.68 -3.39 7.28
N GLU A 198 3.26 -3.16 6.10
CA GLU A 198 4.38 -2.22 5.90
C GLU A 198 3.92 -1.05 5.03
N HIS A 199 4.14 0.17 5.52
CA HIS A 199 3.71 1.40 4.86
C HIS A 199 4.64 2.57 5.23
N TRP A 200 4.76 3.57 4.35
CA TRP A 200 5.68 4.71 4.52
C TRP A 200 5.33 5.64 5.68
N GLY A 201 4.08 5.65 6.12
CA GLY A 201 3.59 6.41 7.26
C GLY A 201 3.82 5.72 8.61
N LEU A 202 4.38 4.50 8.62
CA LEU A 202 4.71 3.76 9.84
C LEU A 202 6.21 3.84 10.13
N GLU A 203 6.59 3.92 11.41
CA GLU A 203 7.99 3.83 11.85
C GLU A 203 8.55 2.40 11.73
N GLY A 204 7.67 1.40 11.75
CA GLY A 204 7.98 -0.02 11.61
C GLY A 204 6.73 -0.81 11.18
N PRO A 205 6.85 -2.12 10.93
CA PRO A 205 5.72 -2.93 10.49
C PRO A 205 4.62 -2.97 11.55
N LEU A 206 3.38 -2.66 11.15
CA LEU A 206 2.19 -2.84 11.98
C LEU A 206 1.79 -4.31 11.99
N THR A 207 1.68 -4.91 13.17
CA THR A 207 1.30 -6.32 13.34
C THR A 207 -0.01 -6.44 14.11
N THR A 208 -1.01 -7.08 13.48
CA THR A 208 -2.29 -7.40 14.12
C THR A 208 -2.43 -8.91 14.21
N VAL A 209 -2.55 -9.42 15.44
CA VAL A 209 -2.61 -10.86 15.73
C VAL A 209 -4.06 -11.30 15.91
N TRP A 210 -4.40 -12.44 15.33
CA TRP A 210 -5.66 -13.15 15.51
C TRP A 210 -5.38 -14.57 16.03
N GLY A 211 -5.97 -14.94 17.16
CA GLY A 211 -5.73 -16.22 17.82
C GLY A 211 -5.52 -16.06 19.33
N LYS A 212 -5.21 -17.15 20.03
CA LYS A 212 -4.83 -17.09 21.45
C LYS A 212 -3.33 -16.77 21.52
N GLN A 213 -2.97 -15.54 21.89
CA GLN A 213 -1.58 -15.23 22.17
C GLN A 213 -1.25 -15.65 23.61
N GLN A 214 -0.36 -16.63 23.77
CA GLN A 214 0.30 -16.93 25.05
C GLN A 214 1.59 -16.12 25.13
N MET A 215 1.62 -15.13 26.02
CA MET A 215 2.85 -14.40 26.35
C MET A 215 3.46 -15.03 27.60
N LEU A 216 4.67 -15.58 27.50
CA LEU A 216 5.45 -15.99 28.66
C LEU A 216 6.20 -14.77 29.20
N LEU A 217 5.87 -14.36 30.42
CA LEU A 217 6.65 -13.40 31.19
C LEU A 217 7.52 -14.15 32.18
N CYS A 218 8.85 -14.04 32.04
CA CYS A 218 9.79 -14.53 33.03
C CYS A 218 9.92 -13.48 34.14
N LEU A 219 9.36 -13.77 35.33
CA LEU A 219 9.51 -12.94 36.52
C LEU A 219 10.36 -13.72 37.53
N GLY A 220 11.68 -13.53 37.47
CA GLY A 220 12.63 -14.31 38.28
C GLY A 220 12.63 -15.79 37.88
N ASN A 221 12.34 -16.69 38.84
CA ASN A 221 12.28 -18.14 38.61
C ASN A 221 10.87 -18.64 38.21
N SER A 222 9.92 -17.74 37.95
CA SER A 222 8.53 -18.11 37.62
C SER A 222 8.18 -17.68 36.19
N ILE A 223 7.43 -18.54 35.50
CA ILE A 223 6.87 -18.28 34.18
C ILE A 223 5.39 -17.93 34.36
N LEU A 224 5.01 -16.69 34.04
CA LEU A 224 3.61 -16.30 33.98
C LEU A 224 3.13 -16.43 32.52
N VAL A 225 2.09 -17.23 32.29
CA VAL A 225 1.45 -17.36 30.98
C VAL A 225 0.26 -16.41 30.91
N VAL A 226 0.37 -15.34 30.13
CA VAL A 226 -0.76 -14.43 29.86
C VAL A 226 -1.47 -14.89 28.60
N ILE A 227 -2.76 -15.24 28.72
CA ILE A 227 -3.60 -15.66 27.59
C ILE A 227 -4.46 -14.47 27.17
N PHE A 228 -4.17 -13.89 26.01
CA PHE A 228 -5.09 -12.96 25.37
C PHE A 228 -6.17 -13.77 24.63
N ARG A 229 -7.44 -13.62 25.04
CA ARG A 229 -8.58 -14.21 24.33
C ARG A 229 -9.00 -13.35 23.15
N ARG A 230 -9.63 -13.99 22.16
CA ARG A 230 -10.26 -13.35 20.99
C ARG A 230 -11.13 -12.16 21.44
N PRO A 231 -11.11 -11.01 20.73
CA PRO A 231 -12.13 -9.99 20.91
C PRO A 231 -13.49 -10.58 20.53
N GLN A 232 -14.42 -10.66 21.48
CA GLN A 232 -15.82 -10.99 21.24
C GLN A 232 -16.55 -9.64 21.02
N GLY A 233 -16.44 -9.08 19.82
CA GLY A 233 -17.18 -7.87 19.43
C GLY A 233 -16.38 -6.55 19.44
N PRO A 234 -17.06 -5.39 19.27
CA PRO A 234 -16.45 -4.09 18.97
C PRO A 234 -15.74 -3.42 20.17
N TYR A 235 -15.74 -4.06 21.33
CA TYR A 235 -15.04 -3.57 22.51
C TYR A 235 -13.73 -4.37 22.68
N GLY A 236 -12.63 -3.65 22.86
CA GLY A 236 -11.26 -4.17 22.81
C GLY A 236 -10.94 -5.32 23.78
N PRO A 237 -9.71 -5.86 23.72
CA PRO A 237 -9.34 -7.08 24.41
C PRO A 237 -9.49 -6.95 25.94
N THR A 238 -10.16 -7.91 26.56
CA THR A 238 -10.29 -8.03 28.02
C THR A 238 -9.21 -8.98 28.55
N PRO A 239 -8.27 -8.52 29.41
CA PRO A 239 -7.26 -9.40 29.99
C PRO A 239 -7.88 -10.38 30.99
N GLN A 240 -7.51 -11.67 30.93
CA GLN A 240 -7.75 -12.63 32.01
C GLN A 240 -6.42 -13.20 32.49
N PHE A 241 -6.16 -13.09 33.78
CA PHE A 241 -4.94 -13.57 34.40
C PHE A 241 -5.17 -14.98 34.96
N ARG A 242 -4.29 -15.94 34.64
CA ARG A 242 -4.24 -17.24 35.30
C ARG A 242 -2.81 -17.51 35.73
N ALA A 243 -2.56 -17.52 37.04
CA ALA A 243 -1.30 -17.99 37.58
C ALA A 243 -1.32 -19.53 37.58
N THR A 244 -0.28 -20.15 37.05
CA THR A 244 0.04 -21.56 37.27
C THR A 244 1.26 -21.62 38.18
N HIS A 245 1.12 -22.30 39.32
CA HIS A 245 2.20 -22.59 40.25
C HIS A 245 3.10 -23.70 39.71
#